data_AF-A0A9P6KR84-F1
#
_entry.id   AF-A0A9P6KR84-F1
#
_cell.length_a   1.000
_cell.length_b   1.000
_cell.length_c   1.000
_cell.angle_alpha   90.00
_cell.angle_beta   90.00
_cell.angle_gamma   90.00
#
_symmetry.space_group_name_H-M   'P 1'
#
loop_
_entity.id
_entity.type
_entity.pdbx_description
1 polymer ?
#
loop_
_entity_poly.entity_id
_entity_poly.type
_entity_poly.pdbx_seq_one_letter_code
_entity_poly.pdbx_strand_id
1 'polypeptide(L)'
;MFQEDDESRLEMELELLQAMYPEQVAYDSKSRDLKFTDDGGALLQLRIPENYPQSGFPDVLGARDARKNDLREKVRSAIKDDPRLAKGEEALDAIIASFQAVVDTKSVLVHSENINELSDTTASYKTVIIWLHHLLALSKRKLALSPISISGITKPGYPGIMLFSGPTVLVTDHVNTLKAENWQAFQVRYEDAELWTFEHRNGIREVETMAEVVKGLQEENRRDEFLKAVGIK
;
A
#
# COMPACT_ATOMS: atom_id res chain seq x y z
N MET A 1 -17.63 10.36 21.37
CA MET A 1 -16.79 9.14 21.34
C MET A 1 -16.38 8.73 19.92
N PHE A 2 -17.17 9.01 18.87
CA PHE A 2 -16.77 8.69 17.48
C PHE A 2 -15.79 9.70 16.84
N GLN A 3 -15.83 10.98 17.23
CA GLN A 3 -14.97 12.03 16.65
C GLN A 3 -13.48 11.87 16.97
N GLU A 4 -13.12 11.44 18.19
CA GLU A 4 -11.71 11.26 18.58
C GLU A 4 -11.04 10.12 17.79
N ASP A 5 -11.80 9.08 17.45
CA ASP A 5 -11.32 7.96 16.64
C ASP A 5 -11.08 8.41 15.19
N ASP A 6 -12.01 9.17 14.60
CA ASP A 6 -11.89 9.71 13.24
C ASP A 6 -10.71 10.70 13.09
N GLU A 7 -10.51 11.59 14.05
CA GLU A 7 -9.36 12.51 14.05
C GLU A 7 -8.04 11.76 14.17
N SER A 8 -7.95 10.77 15.07
CA SER A 8 -6.73 9.96 15.22
C SER A 8 -6.38 9.18 13.94
N ARG A 9 -7.39 8.63 13.26
CA ARG A 9 -7.22 7.92 11.98
C ARG A 9 -6.76 8.84 10.87
N LEU A 10 -7.32 10.05 10.79
CA LEU A 10 -6.89 11.06 9.83
C LEU A 10 -5.44 11.50 10.09
N GLU A 11 -5.07 11.77 11.35
CA GLU A 11 -3.69 12.13 11.71
C GLU A 11 -2.70 11.06 11.28
N MET A 12 -3.00 9.79 11.58
CA MET A 12 -2.17 8.66 11.17
C MET A 12 -2.07 8.53 9.64
N GLU A 13 -3.17 8.72 8.90
CA GLU A 13 -3.14 8.72 7.44
C GLU A 13 -2.27 9.84 6.87
N LEU A 14 -2.35 11.05 7.45
CA LEU A 14 -1.54 12.19 7.03
C LEU A 14 -0.04 11.96 7.26
N GLU A 15 0.34 11.37 8.40
CA GLU A 15 1.74 10.98 8.67
C GLU A 15 2.25 9.97 7.63
N LEU A 16 1.42 8.98 7.28
CA LEU A 16 1.76 8.00 6.26
C LEU A 16 1.90 8.63 4.87
N LEU A 17 0.99 9.53 4.50
CA LEU A 17 1.10 10.27 3.23
C LEU A 17 2.38 11.09 3.17
N GLN A 18 2.79 11.74 4.27
CA GLN A 18 4.04 12.49 4.32
C GLN A 18 5.28 11.59 4.20
N ALA A 19 5.21 10.37 4.74
CA ALA A 19 6.27 9.38 4.56
C ALA A 19 6.34 8.84 3.11
N MET A 20 5.18 8.68 2.45
CA MET A 20 5.09 8.18 1.07
C MET A 20 5.43 9.22 0.01
N TYR A 21 5.01 10.46 0.24
CA TYR A 21 5.15 11.58 -0.69
C TYR A 21 5.84 12.76 0.02
N PRO A 22 7.14 12.63 0.37
CA PRO A 22 7.87 13.69 1.06
C PRO A 22 7.82 14.99 0.25
N GLU A 23 7.52 16.11 0.91
CA GLU A 23 7.44 17.46 0.31
C GLU A 23 6.36 17.69 -0.75
N GLN A 24 5.67 16.65 -1.21
CA GLN A 24 4.60 16.73 -2.21
C GLN A 24 3.22 16.95 -1.58
N VAL A 25 3.05 16.63 -0.30
CA VAL A 25 1.79 16.73 0.45
C VAL A 25 1.82 17.86 1.47
N ALA A 26 0.78 18.70 1.46
CA ALA A 26 0.55 19.75 2.47
C ALA A 26 -0.89 19.70 2.97
N TYR A 27 -1.09 19.83 4.28
CA TYR A 27 -2.41 19.81 4.92
C TYR A 27 -2.65 21.07 5.76
N ASP A 28 -3.83 21.68 5.62
CA ASP A 28 -4.31 22.77 6.47
C ASP A 28 -5.42 22.25 7.39
N SER A 29 -5.13 22.16 8.69
CA SER A 29 -6.06 21.64 9.69
C SER A 29 -7.28 22.54 9.92
N LYS A 30 -7.19 23.85 9.65
CA LYS A 30 -8.31 24.79 9.84
C LYS A 30 -9.34 24.66 8.74
N SER A 31 -8.90 24.55 7.49
CA SER A 31 -9.81 24.37 6.36
C SER A 31 -10.11 22.90 6.05
N ARG A 32 -9.33 21.97 6.64
CA ARG A 32 -9.29 20.54 6.29
C ARG A 32 -9.00 20.33 4.81
N ASP A 33 -8.12 21.15 4.24
CA ASP A 33 -7.68 21.04 2.86
C ASP A 33 -6.38 20.23 2.77
N LEU A 34 -6.37 19.20 1.94
CA LEU A 34 -5.17 18.48 1.53
C LEU A 34 -4.77 18.95 0.13
N LYS A 35 -3.49 19.25 -0.04
CA LYS A 35 -2.89 19.58 -1.33
C LYS A 35 -1.77 18.59 -1.65
N PHE A 36 -1.84 18.01 -2.84
CA PHE A 36 -0.79 17.20 -3.43
C PHE A 36 -0.26 17.88 -4.68
N THR A 37 1.07 17.93 -4.84
CA THR A 37 1.75 18.43 -6.03
C THR A 37 2.75 17.38 -6.48
N ASP A 38 2.62 16.88 -7.71
CA ASP A 38 3.61 15.95 -8.26
C ASP A 38 4.87 16.69 -8.72
N ASP A 39 5.92 15.93 -9.02
CA ASP A 39 7.19 16.51 -9.52
C ASP A 39 7.04 17.19 -10.90
N GLY A 40 5.99 16.83 -11.65
CA GLY A 40 5.64 17.41 -12.95
C GLY A 40 4.88 18.73 -12.88
N GLY A 41 4.46 19.17 -11.68
CA GLY A 41 3.65 20.37 -11.45
C GLY A 41 2.14 20.19 -11.63
N ALA A 42 1.66 18.95 -11.80
CA ALA A 42 0.25 18.61 -11.62
C ALA A 42 -0.15 18.79 -10.15
N LEU A 43 -1.41 19.15 -9.92
CA LEU A 43 -1.90 19.52 -8.59
C LEU A 43 -3.29 18.93 -8.34
N LEU A 44 -3.44 18.37 -7.15
CA LEU A 44 -4.70 17.93 -6.58
C LEU A 44 -4.96 18.68 -5.27
N GLN A 45 -6.20 19.12 -5.08
CA GLN A 45 -6.67 19.76 -3.86
C GLN A 45 -7.99 19.11 -3.43
N LEU A 46 -8.01 18.61 -2.20
CA LEU A 46 -9.15 17.92 -1.59
C LEU A 46 -9.66 18.68 -0.37
N ARG A 47 -10.97 18.63 -0.13
CA ARG A 47 -11.61 19.00 1.14
C ARG A 47 -11.97 17.73 1.90
N ILE A 48 -11.41 17.56 3.10
CA ILE A 48 -11.67 16.41 3.96
C ILE A 48 -12.83 16.75 4.92
N PRO A 49 -13.99 16.08 4.85
CA PRO A 49 -15.10 16.36 5.74
C PRO A 49 -14.81 15.93 7.18
N GLU A 50 -15.55 16.46 8.16
CA GLU A 50 -15.33 16.20 9.60
C GLU A 50 -15.51 14.73 9.99
N ASN A 51 -16.38 14.01 9.30
CA ASN A 51 -16.76 12.63 9.57
C ASN A 51 -16.00 11.60 8.70
N TYR A 52 -14.90 12.03 8.08
CA TYR A 52 -13.97 11.14 7.39
C TYR A 52 -13.05 10.44 8.41
N PRO A 53 -12.70 9.15 8.22
CA PRO A 53 -13.05 8.29 7.08
C PRO A 53 -14.37 7.49 7.25
N GLN A 54 -15.02 7.60 8.40
CA GLN A 54 -16.13 6.70 8.77
C GLN A 54 -17.39 6.86 7.90
N SER A 55 -17.84 8.09 7.66
CA SER A 55 -19.06 8.36 6.86
C SER A 55 -18.93 9.52 5.87
N GLY A 56 -17.86 10.32 5.98
CA GLY A 56 -17.51 11.38 5.05
C GLY A 56 -16.50 10.89 4.02
N PHE A 57 -16.53 11.47 2.82
CA PHE A 57 -15.58 11.18 1.76
C PHE A 57 -14.97 12.48 1.22
N PRO A 58 -13.66 12.55 0.91
CA PRO A 58 -13.04 13.79 0.45
C PRO A 58 -13.64 14.30 -0.87
N ASP A 59 -13.86 15.62 -0.97
CA ASP A 59 -14.31 16.26 -2.22
C ASP A 59 -13.14 16.89 -2.97
N VAL A 60 -13.19 16.85 -4.30
CA VAL A 60 -12.17 17.39 -5.19
C VAL A 60 -12.42 18.88 -5.42
N LEU A 61 -11.71 19.74 -4.70
CA LEU A 61 -11.79 21.20 -4.91
C LEU A 61 -11.06 21.63 -6.19
N GLY A 62 -9.92 21.01 -6.47
CA GLY A 62 -9.05 21.33 -7.60
C GLY A 62 -8.31 20.10 -8.11
N ALA A 63 -8.22 19.96 -9.43
CA ALA A 63 -7.37 18.95 -10.06
C ALA A 63 -6.90 19.49 -11.41
N ARG A 64 -5.58 19.50 -11.64
CA ARG A 64 -4.99 19.98 -12.90
C ARG A 64 -3.70 19.26 -13.25
N ASP A 65 -3.44 19.10 -14.54
CA ASP A 65 -2.13 18.61 -15.02
C ASP A 65 -1.07 19.74 -15.04
N ALA A 66 0.16 19.38 -15.40
CA ALA A 66 1.29 20.31 -15.57
C ALA A 66 1.00 21.46 -16.56
N ARG A 67 0.08 21.24 -17.52
CA ARG A 67 -0.35 22.24 -18.51
C ARG A 67 -1.54 23.07 -18.01
N LYS A 68 -1.93 22.91 -16.75
CA LYS A 68 -3.06 23.58 -16.09
C LYS A 68 -4.42 23.25 -16.70
N ASN A 69 -4.56 22.12 -17.41
CA ASN A 69 -5.88 21.65 -17.84
C ASN A 69 -6.67 21.19 -16.62
N ASP A 70 -7.93 21.57 -16.53
CA ASP A 70 -8.83 21.11 -15.46
C ASP A 70 -9.17 19.63 -15.63
N LEU A 71 -8.95 18.85 -14.57
CA LEU A 71 -9.18 17.41 -14.52
C LEU A 71 -10.23 17.00 -13.49
N ARG A 72 -10.91 17.95 -12.81
CA ARG A 72 -11.79 17.67 -11.67
C ARG A 72 -12.83 16.60 -11.95
N GLU A 73 -13.56 16.71 -13.07
CA GLU A 73 -14.60 15.73 -13.42
C GLU A 73 -14.02 14.35 -13.74
N LYS A 74 -12.85 14.29 -14.38
CA LYS A 74 -12.18 13.01 -14.68
C LYS A 74 -11.71 12.33 -13.40
N VAL A 75 -11.13 13.09 -12.49
CA VAL A 75 -10.67 12.60 -11.18
C VAL A 75 -11.85 12.15 -10.34
N ARG A 76 -12.96 12.90 -10.29
CA ARG A 76 -14.19 12.49 -9.61
C ARG A 76 -14.75 11.18 -10.17
N SER A 77 -14.75 11.02 -11.50
CA SER A 77 -15.17 9.76 -12.11
C SER A 77 -14.23 8.62 -11.72
N ALA A 78 -12.91 8.82 -11.82
CA ALA A 78 -11.93 7.80 -11.47
C ALA A 78 -12.06 7.36 -10.00
N ILE A 79 -12.23 8.30 -9.08
CA ILE A 79 -12.48 8.03 -7.65
C ILE A 79 -13.77 7.22 -7.46
N LYS A 80 -14.86 7.58 -8.15
CA LYS A 80 -16.15 6.88 -8.01
C LYS A 80 -16.08 5.44 -8.49
N ASP A 81 -15.28 5.19 -9.51
CA ASP A 81 -15.13 3.88 -10.15
C ASP A 81 -13.97 3.05 -9.56
N ASP A 82 -13.19 3.60 -8.61
CA ASP A 82 -12.03 2.94 -8.01
C ASP A 82 -12.47 1.95 -6.90
N PRO A 83 -12.30 0.63 -7.10
CA PRO A 83 -12.71 -0.39 -6.13
C PRO A 83 -11.92 -0.34 -4.81
N ARG A 84 -10.79 0.39 -4.77
CA ARG A 84 -9.93 0.55 -3.60
C ARG A 84 -10.47 1.56 -2.58
N LEU A 85 -11.49 2.33 -2.98
CA LEU A 85 -12.09 3.40 -2.21
C LEU A 85 -13.37 2.90 -1.52
N ALA A 86 -13.18 2.04 -0.53
CA ALA A 86 -14.27 1.53 0.31
C ALA A 86 -14.71 2.57 1.35
N LYS A 87 -16.02 2.67 1.60
CA LYS A 87 -16.55 3.51 2.70
C LYS A 87 -16.04 3.02 4.05
N GLY A 88 -15.67 3.94 4.93
CA GLY A 88 -15.17 3.63 6.26
C GLY A 88 -13.66 3.35 6.33
N GLU A 89 -12.97 3.29 5.19
CA GLU A 89 -11.51 3.17 5.11
C GLU A 89 -10.87 4.52 4.73
N GLU A 90 -9.66 4.72 5.22
CA GLU A 90 -8.71 5.73 4.75
C GLU A 90 -8.50 5.57 3.23
N ALA A 91 -8.38 6.69 2.51
CA ALA A 91 -8.60 6.78 1.07
C ALA A 91 -7.71 7.83 0.37
N LEU A 92 -7.02 8.70 1.10
CA LEU A 92 -6.29 9.84 0.53
C LEU A 92 -5.17 9.37 -0.42
N ASP A 93 -4.46 8.30 -0.08
CA ASP A 93 -3.43 7.72 -0.97
C ASP A 93 -4.05 7.18 -2.26
N ALA A 94 -5.13 6.41 -2.16
CA ALA A 94 -5.81 5.87 -3.33
C ALA A 94 -6.41 6.97 -4.21
N ILE A 95 -6.87 8.07 -3.62
CA ILE A 95 -7.31 9.28 -4.35
C ILE A 95 -6.12 9.92 -5.09
N ILE A 96 -4.95 10.04 -4.45
CA ILE A 96 -3.72 10.54 -5.10
C ILE A 96 -3.31 9.62 -6.26
N ALA A 97 -3.31 8.31 -6.05
CA ALA A 97 -2.99 7.33 -7.09
C ALA A 97 -3.99 7.39 -8.27
N SER A 98 -5.28 7.55 -7.99
CA SER A 98 -6.31 7.79 -9.02
C SER A 98 -6.06 9.08 -9.80
N PHE A 99 -5.66 10.16 -9.12
CA PHE A 99 -5.27 11.41 -9.77
C PHE A 99 -4.05 11.24 -10.68
N GLN A 100 -2.99 10.58 -10.20
CA GLN A 100 -1.79 10.30 -10.98
C GLN A 100 -2.13 9.49 -12.23
N ALA A 101 -2.95 8.43 -12.11
CA ALA A 101 -3.40 7.66 -13.25
C ALA A 101 -4.13 8.52 -14.30
N VAL A 102 -4.99 9.47 -13.88
CA VAL A 102 -5.68 10.39 -14.79
C VAL A 102 -4.71 11.35 -15.49
N VAL A 103 -3.66 11.82 -14.80
CA VAL A 103 -2.59 12.64 -15.38
C VAL A 103 -1.79 11.82 -16.39
N ASP A 104 -1.43 10.58 -16.03
CA ASP A 104 -0.63 9.66 -16.83
C ASP A 104 -1.40 9.09 -18.04
N THR A 105 -2.74 9.08 -18.03
CA THR A 105 -3.55 8.62 -19.16
C THR A 105 -3.34 9.49 -20.43
N LYS A 106 -2.71 10.67 -20.32
CA LYS A 106 -2.24 11.47 -21.49
C LYS A 106 -0.87 11.03 -22.04
N SER A 107 -0.16 10.17 -21.31
CA SER A 107 1.13 9.59 -21.68
C SER A 107 1.02 8.07 -21.80
N VAL A 108 0.85 7.62 -23.05
CA VAL A 108 1.09 6.26 -23.54
C VAL A 108 -0.06 5.25 -23.39
N LEU A 109 -0.69 4.99 -24.54
CA LEU A 109 -1.28 3.70 -24.90
C LEU A 109 -0.19 2.62 -24.95
N VAL A 110 -0.53 1.40 -24.52
CA VAL A 110 0.13 0.11 -24.80
C VAL A 110 1.25 -0.34 -23.83
N HIS A 111 0.97 -1.32 -22.97
CA HIS A 111 1.64 -2.62 -23.13
C HIS A 111 0.84 -3.81 -22.59
N SER A 112 0.71 -4.78 -23.48
CA SER A 112 0.03 -6.05 -23.35
C SER A 112 0.82 -7.07 -22.54
N GLU A 113 0.05 -8.02 -22.04
CA GLU A 113 0.41 -9.26 -21.39
C GLU A 113 1.28 -10.21 -22.24
N ASN A 114 1.72 -11.27 -21.54
CA ASN A 114 2.41 -12.51 -21.94
C ASN A 114 3.93 -12.49 -21.70
N ILE A 115 4.62 -13.57 -21.33
CA ILE A 115 4.41 -15.00 -21.65
C ILE A 115 4.93 -15.88 -20.50
N ASN A 116 4.28 -17.04 -20.40
CA ASN A 116 4.56 -18.28 -19.67
C ASN A 116 5.84 -18.99 -20.14
N GLU A 117 6.71 -19.50 -19.27
CA GLU A 117 7.61 -20.60 -19.64
C GLU A 117 7.98 -21.48 -18.43
N LEU A 118 7.44 -22.72 -18.45
CA LEU A 118 7.85 -23.85 -17.62
C LEU A 118 9.21 -24.37 -18.12
N SER A 119 10.19 -24.52 -17.22
CA SER A 119 11.32 -25.41 -17.47
C SER A 119 12.00 -25.87 -16.18
N ASP A 120 12.34 -27.17 -16.14
CA ASP A 120 13.30 -27.76 -15.18
C ASP A 120 12.88 -27.52 -13.73
N THR A 121 13.67 -27.37 -12.66
CA THR A 121 15.03 -27.76 -12.29
C THR A 121 15.29 -27.06 -10.94
N THR A 122 15.67 -27.79 -9.89
CA THR A 122 16.03 -27.30 -8.53
C THR A 122 14.98 -26.42 -7.82
N ALA A 123 14.66 -26.72 -6.55
CA ALA A 123 13.73 -25.88 -5.79
C ALA A 123 14.32 -24.46 -5.66
N SER A 124 13.85 -23.51 -6.48
CA SER A 124 14.19 -22.10 -6.35
C SER A 124 13.30 -21.50 -5.27
N TYR A 125 13.89 -20.61 -4.48
CA TYR A 125 13.21 -19.93 -3.40
C TYR A 125 13.17 -18.43 -3.66
N LYS A 126 12.19 -17.78 -3.06
CA LYS A 126 11.96 -16.34 -3.18
C LYS A 126 11.54 -15.78 -1.83
N THR A 127 12.02 -14.58 -1.53
CA THR A 127 11.56 -13.78 -0.40
C THR A 127 11.05 -12.44 -0.89
N VAL A 128 9.92 -11.98 -0.34
CA VAL A 128 9.29 -10.70 -0.67
C VAL A 128 8.88 -9.97 0.60
N ILE A 129 9.21 -8.67 0.69
CA ILE A 129 8.65 -7.75 1.69
C ILE A 129 7.69 -6.80 0.98
N ILE A 130 6.44 -6.80 1.42
CA ILE A 130 5.38 -5.92 0.97
C ILE A 130 5.04 -4.95 2.08
N TRP A 131 4.95 -3.68 1.70
CA TRP A 131 4.44 -2.59 2.50
C TRP A 131 3.04 -2.22 2.01
N LEU A 132 2.15 -1.87 2.94
CA LEU A 132 0.77 -1.44 2.71
C LEU A 132 0.48 -0.20 3.55
N HIS A 133 -0.46 0.63 3.07
CA HIS A 133 -0.96 1.76 3.84
C HIS A 133 -1.56 1.30 5.17
N HIS A 134 -2.44 0.29 5.11
CA HIS A 134 -2.98 -0.38 6.27
C HIS A 134 -3.31 -1.83 5.96
N LEU A 135 -3.17 -2.67 6.97
CA LEU A 135 -3.65 -4.05 6.95
C LEU A 135 -4.62 -4.26 8.12
N LEU A 136 -5.69 -3.47 8.17
CA LEU A 136 -6.68 -3.55 9.26
C LEU A 136 -7.84 -4.48 8.96
N ALA A 137 -8.36 -4.43 7.73
CA ALA A 137 -9.55 -5.17 7.34
C ALA A 137 -9.34 -6.68 7.53
N LEU A 138 -10.28 -7.32 8.26
CA LEU A 138 -10.20 -8.73 8.61
C LEU A 138 -10.15 -9.63 7.37
N SER A 139 -10.82 -9.26 6.29
CA SER A 139 -10.76 -9.96 5.01
C SER A 139 -9.34 -9.95 4.43
N LYS A 140 -8.67 -8.79 4.41
CA LYS A 140 -7.29 -8.63 3.95
C LYS A 140 -6.33 -9.49 4.77
N ARG A 141 -6.44 -9.41 6.11
CA ARG A 141 -5.65 -10.20 7.06
C ARG A 141 -5.81 -11.71 6.83
N LYS A 142 -7.05 -12.19 6.72
CA LYS A 142 -7.32 -13.62 6.46
C LYS A 142 -6.75 -14.09 5.14
N LEU A 143 -6.86 -13.27 4.08
CA LEU A 143 -6.31 -13.63 2.78
C LEU A 143 -4.78 -13.70 2.82
N ALA A 144 -4.13 -12.75 3.49
CA ALA A 144 -2.66 -12.73 3.65
C ALA A 144 -2.12 -13.98 4.37
N LEU A 145 -2.90 -14.57 5.29
CA LEU A 145 -2.55 -15.77 6.04
C LEU A 145 -2.90 -17.09 5.32
N SER A 146 -3.56 -17.04 4.17
CA SER A 146 -4.18 -18.22 3.55
C SER A 146 -3.22 -19.33 3.06
N PRO A 147 -2.01 -19.07 2.52
CA PRO A 147 -1.16 -20.14 2.04
C PRO A 147 -0.39 -20.79 3.19
N ILE A 148 -0.52 -22.11 3.30
CA ILE A 148 0.15 -22.92 4.33
C ILE A 148 1.52 -23.45 3.89
N SER A 149 1.80 -23.40 2.59
CA SER A 149 3.00 -24.00 1.95
C SER A 149 4.17 -23.03 1.81
N ILE A 150 4.00 -21.78 2.26
CA ILE A 150 5.06 -20.78 2.38
C ILE A 150 5.13 -20.33 3.84
N SER A 151 6.26 -19.75 4.22
CA SER A 151 6.44 -19.19 5.55
C SER A 151 6.48 -17.68 5.49
N GLY A 152 6.10 -17.02 6.58
CA GLY A 152 6.08 -15.58 6.59
C GLY A 152 5.64 -14.95 7.89
N ILE A 153 5.66 -13.63 7.91
CA ILE A 153 5.16 -12.81 9.01
C ILE A 153 4.27 -11.72 8.41
N THR A 154 3.09 -11.52 8.99
CA THR A 154 2.24 -10.36 8.71
C THR A 154 2.15 -9.50 9.95
N LYS A 155 2.27 -8.19 9.79
CA LYS A 155 2.02 -7.20 10.83
C LYS A 155 0.83 -6.32 10.38
N PRO A 156 -0.38 -6.57 10.89
CA PRO A 156 -1.52 -5.69 10.74
C PRO A 156 -1.27 -4.30 11.31
N GLY A 157 -2.10 -3.35 10.91
CA GLY A 157 -2.05 -1.97 11.40
C GLY A 157 -1.35 -1.03 10.43
N TYR A 158 -0.65 -0.04 10.98
CA TYR A 158 -0.07 1.10 10.28
C TYR A 158 1.46 1.15 10.50
N PRO A 159 2.27 1.09 9.45
CA PRO A 159 1.91 0.53 8.14
C PRO A 159 1.58 -0.97 8.25
N GLY A 160 0.88 -1.49 7.24
CA GLY A 160 0.72 -2.94 7.08
C GLY A 160 1.99 -3.54 6.48
N ILE A 161 2.49 -4.64 7.04
CA ILE A 161 3.70 -5.31 6.53
C ILE A 161 3.39 -6.78 6.30
N MET A 162 3.86 -7.30 5.17
CA MET A 162 3.80 -8.71 4.85
C MET A 162 5.17 -9.17 4.35
N LEU A 163 5.72 -10.20 4.97
CA LEU A 163 6.97 -10.82 4.59
C LEU A 163 6.69 -12.29 4.29
N PHE A 164 6.99 -12.72 3.06
CA PHE A 164 6.76 -14.09 2.61
C PHE A 164 8.07 -14.68 2.08
N SER A 165 8.33 -15.94 2.42
CA SER A 165 9.47 -16.71 1.92
C SER A 165 9.12 -18.17 1.69
N GLY A 166 9.61 -18.75 0.60
CA GLY A 166 9.30 -20.14 0.23
C GLY A 166 9.58 -20.42 -1.24
N PRO A 167 9.03 -21.53 -1.80
CA PRO A 167 9.19 -21.85 -3.21
C PRO A 167 8.72 -20.70 -4.11
N THR A 168 9.54 -20.34 -5.10
CA THR A 168 9.33 -19.16 -5.96
C THR A 168 7.93 -19.07 -6.55
N VAL A 169 7.43 -20.21 -7.06
CA VAL A 169 6.09 -20.31 -7.67
C VAL A 169 5.01 -19.96 -6.66
N LEU A 170 5.05 -20.56 -5.48
CA LEU A 170 4.03 -20.37 -4.46
C LEU A 170 4.03 -18.96 -3.86
N VAL A 171 5.22 -18.38 -3.64
CA VAL A 171 5.34 -17.00 -3.19
C VAL A 171 4.80 -16.05 -4.26
N THR A 172 5.13 -16.30 -5.53
CA THR A 172 4.66 -15.46 -6.64
C THR A 172 3.15 -15.55 -6.82
N ASP A 173 2.57 -16.75 -6.77
CA ASP A 173 1.12 -16.98 -6.87
C ASP A 173 0.36 -16.30 -5.73
N HIS A 174 0.89 -16.38 -4.50
CA HIS A 174 0.30 -15.68 -3.36
C HIS A 174 0.35 -14.17 -3.55
N VAL A 175 1.52 -13.62 -3.89
CA VAL A 175 1.66 -12.18 -4.14
C VAL A 175 0.75 -11.71 -5.27
N ASN A 176 0.57 -12.50 -6.34
CA ASN A 176 -0.34 -12.17 -7.43
C ASN A 176 -1.80 -12.18 -6.98
N THR A 177 -2.20 -13.13 -6.13
CA THR A 177 -3.54 -13.16 -5.52
C THR A 177 -3.78 -11.92 -4.67
N LEU A 178 -2.82 -11.51 -3.83
CA LEU A 178 -2.96 -10.30 -3.03
C LEU A 178 -2.96 -9.02 -3.88
N LYS A 179 -2.15 -8.96 -4.94
CA LYS A 179 -2.14 -7.84 -5.88
C LYS A 179 -3.48 -7.69 -6.60
N ALA A 180 -4.16 -8.79 -6.94
CA ALA A 180 -5.45 -8.76 -7.63
C ALA A 180 -6.57 -8.10 -6.80
N GLU A 181 -6.41 -8.04 -5.47
CA GLU A 181 -7.33 -7.35 -4.58
C GLU A 181 -7.18 -5.82 -4.60
N ASN A 182 -6.17 -5.30 -5.31
CA ASN A 182 -5.91 -3.87 -5.47
C ASN A 182 -5.75 -3.09 -4.16
N TRP A 183 -5.17 -3.67 -3.10
CA TRP A 183 -5.06 -2.96 -1.81
C TRP A 183 -4.24 -1.66 -1.89
N GLN A 184 -4.61 -0.69 -1.05
CA GLN A 184 -3.97 0.62 -1.02
C GLN A 184 -2.48 0.56 -0.68
N ALA A 185 -1.69 1.34 -1.40
CA ALA A 185 -0.24 1.39 -1.33
C ALA A 185 0.47 0.02 -1.29
N PHE A 186 -0.01 -0.97 -2.05
CA PHE A 186 0.66 -2.27 -2.18
C PHE A 186 2.02 -2.11 -2.87
N GLN A 187 3.09 -2.02 -2.07
CA GLN A 187 4.45 -1.80 -2.53
C GLN A 187 5.34 -3.00 -2.19
N VAL A 188 5.86 -3.67 -3.21
CA VAL A 188 6.96 -4.63 -3.02
C VAL A 188 8.24 -3.83 -2.79
N ARG A 189 8.78 -3.86 -1.57
CA ARG A 189 9.98 -3.08 -1.17
C ARG A 189 11.25 -3.93 -1.07
N TYR A 190 11.10 -5.24 -1.05
CA TYR A 190 12.21 -6.20 -1.17
C TYR A 190 11.73 -7.40 -1.98
N GLU A 191 12.57 -7.87 -2.88
CA GLU A 191 12.37 -9.10 -3.63
C GLU A 191 13.73 -9.68 -4.01
N ASP A 192 14.01 -10.91 -3.56
CA ASP A 192 15.24 -11.63 -3.93
C ASP A 192 15.03 -13.15 -3.98
N ALA A 193 15.90 -13.84 -4.72
CA ALA A 193 15.90 -15.29 -4.96
C ALA A 193 16.54 -16.07 -3.81
N GLU A 194 16.13 -15.77 -2.58
CA GLU A 194 16.68 -16.35 -1.35
C GLU A 194 15.58 -16.88 -0.44
N LEU A 195 15.92 -17.88 0.38
CA LEU A 195 15.03 -18.43 1.41
C LEU A 195 15.35 -17.82 2.76
N TRP A 196 14.42 -17.05 3.31
CA TRP A 196 14.49 -16.57 4.68
C TRP A 196 13.82 -17.56 5.61
N THR A 197 14.43 -17.78 6.77
CA THR A 197 13.91 -18.67 7.80
C THR A 197 13.38 -17.88 9.00
N PHE A 198 12.30 -18.39 9.58
CA PHE A 198 11.59 -17.72 10.68
C PHE A 198 11.60 -18.58 11.94
N GLU A 199 11.51 -17.97 13.12
CA GLU A 199 11.46 -18.68 14.41
C GLU A 199 10.36 -19.76 14.44
N HIS A 200 9.19 -19.47 13.85
CA HIS A 200 8.05 -20.41 13.80
C HIS A 200 8.15 -21.47 12.69
N ARG A 201 9.19 -21.42 11.86
CA ARG A 201 9.54 -22.34 10.77
C ARG A 201 8.55 -22.39 9.60
N ASN A 202 7.31 -22.82 9.84
CA ASN A 202 6.31 -23.11 8.82
C ASN A 202 5.07 -22.24 8.96
N GLY A 203 4.49 -21.86 7.82
CA GLY A 203 3.27 -21.07 7.75
C GLY A 203 3.51 -19.58 7.99
N ILE A 204 2.43 -18.81 7.86
CA ILE A 204 2.46 -17.36 8.02
C ILE A 204 1.94 -17.01 9.41
N ARG A 205 2.70 -16.22 10.16
CA ARG A 205 2.34 -15.78 11.50
C ARG A 205 2.00 -14.31 11.52
N GLU A 206 0.86 -13.98 12.13
CA GLU A 206 0.52 -12.60 12.42
C GLU A 206 1.20 -12.15 13.73
N VAL A 207 1.74 -10.93 13.74
CA VAL A 207 2.37 -10.28 14.89
C VAL A 207 1.86 -8.85 15.06
N GLU A 208 1.97 -8.29 16.26
CA GLU A 208 1.39 -6.98 16.57
C GLU A 208 2.39 -5.85 16.34
N THR A 209 3.67 -6.10 16.61
CA THR A 209 4.70 -5.04 16.64
C THR A 209 5.82 -5.25 15.64
N MET A 210 6.51 -4.17 15.26
CA MET A 210 7.70 -4.26 14.40
C MET A 210 8.82 -5.05 15.07
N ALA A 211 8.99 -4.88 16.38
CA ALA A 211 9.97 -5.62 17.17
C ALA A 211 9.75 -7.14 17.09
N GLU A 212 8.49 -7.59 17.05
CA GLU A 212 8.15 -8.99 16.86
C GLU A 212 8.46 -9.50 15.44
N VAL A 213 8.29 -8.66 14.40
CA VAL A 213 8.73 -9.02 13.05
C VAL A 213 10.23 -9.26 13.03
N VAL A 214 11.01 -8.31 13.57
CA VAL A 214 12.48 -8.40 13.63
C VAL A 214 12.95 -9.60 14.46
N LYS A 215 12.29 -9.85 15.60
CA LYS A 215 12.57 -11.02 16.45
C LYS A 215 12.27 -12.33 15.74
N GLY A 216 11.21 -12.37 14.93
CA GLY A 216 10.82 -13.56 14.18
C GLY A 216 11.81 -13.98 13.08
N LEU A 217 12.76 -13.11 12.70
CA LEU A 217 13.84 -13.41 11.76
C LEU A 217 14.99 -14.15 12.46
N GLN A 218 15.38 -15.32 11.94
CA GLN A 218 16.45 -16.13 12.53
C GLN A 218 17.84 -15.51 12.32
N GLU A 219 18.08 -14.93 11.16
CA GLU A 219 19.39 -14.41 10.73
C GLU A 219 19.52 -12.91 11.01
N GLU A 220 20.63 -12.49 11.61
CA GLU A 220 20.85 -11.07 11.97
C GLU A 220 20.98 -10.15 10.75
N ASN A 221 21.67 -10.58 9.69
CA ASN A 221 21.79 -9.82 8.44
C ASN A 221 20.44 -9.53 7.78
N ARG A 222 19.45 -10.41 7.98
CA ARG A 222 18.09 -10.22 7.43
C ARG A 222 17.30 -9.14 8.17
N ARG A 223 17.65 -8.86 9.42
CA ARG A 223 17.02 -7.79 10.20
C ARG A 223 17.33 -6.42 9.60
N ASP A 224 18.58 -6.19 9.21
CA ASP A 224 19.01 -4.93 8.60
C ASP A 224 18.38 -4.73 7.22
N GLU A 225 18.35 -5.78 6.39
CA GLU A 225 17.67 -5.76 5.09
C GLU A 225 16.17 -5.48 5.24
N PHE A 226 15.53 -6.09 6.22
CA PHE A 226 14.13 -5.85 6.53
C PHE A 226 13.87 -4.40 6.95
N LEU A 227 14.64 -3.88 7.92
CA LEU A 227 14.49 -2.50 8.41
C LEU A 227 14.66 -1.48 7.29
N LYS A 228 15.68 -1.68 6.44
CA LYS A 228 15.91 -0.88 5.25
C LYS A 228 14.73 -0.94 4.28
N ALA A 229 14.19 -2.13 4.00
CA ALA A 229 13.06 -2.30 3.11
C ALA A 229 11.79 -1.61 3.63
N VAL A 230 11.55 -1.60 4.94
CA VAL A 230 10.36 -0.93 5.53
C VAL A 230 10.57 0.57 5.78
N GLY A 231 11.76 1.10 5.48
CA GLY A 231 12.06 2.54 5.56
C GLY A 231 12.43 3.03 6.97
N ILE A 232 12.81 2.13 7.88
CA ILE A 232 13.28 2.48 9.22
C ILE A 232 14.82 2.56 9.17
N LYS A 233 15.36 3.71 9.59
CA LYS A 233 16.81 3.95 9.71
C LYS A 233 17.36 3.46 11.04
#